data_AF-A0A5S4FW80-F1
#
_entry.id   AF-A0A5S4FW80-F1
#
_cell.length_a   1.000
_cell.length_b   1.000
_cell.length_c   1.000
_cell.angle_alpha   90.00
_cell.angle_beta   90.00
_cell.angle_gamma   90.00
#
_symmetry.space_group_name_H-M   'P 1'
#
loop_
_entity.id
_entity.type
_entity.pdbx_description
1 polymer ?
#
loop_
_entity_poly.entity_id
_entity_poly.type
_entity_poly.pdbx_seq_one_letter_code
_entity_poly.pdbx_strand_id
1 'polypeptide(L)'
;MPESYLAALAVLNLLTETAEAGPVVMTAEDAHWLDPSTADVLAFLGRRLESEPILLLASARTGVAPRLDEAGLADLVLSPLSEQDAAALLDAHAKDLPAVHHPLIRSASTRRPVPSAAAMCSGLWPVRLPRHRAHSTSSAPGA
;
A
#
# COMPACT_ATOMS: atom_id res chain seq x y z
N MET A 1 14.39 13.15 17.12
CA MET A 1 13.92 14.06 18.19
C MET A 1 12.97 13.30 19.11
N PRO A 2 12.91 13.58 20.43
CA PRO A 2 12.04 12.86 21.37
C PRO A 2 10.54 13.01 21.05
N GLU A 3 10.13 14.11 20.41
CA GLU A 3 8.73 14.40 20.08
C GLU A 3 8.14 13.42 19.06
N SER A 4 8.89 13.07 18.01
CA SER A 4 8.45 12.08 17.02
C SER A 4 8.22 10.70 17.64
N TYR A 5 8.97 10.35 18.69
CA TYR A 5 8.80 9.09 19.41
C TYR A 5 7.50 9.04 20.21
N LEU A 6 7.16 10.12 20.92
CA LEU A 6 5.87 10.21 21.64
C LEU A 6 4.70 10.19 20.66
N ALA A 7 4.81 10.90 19.53
CA ALA A 7 3.83 10.82 18.46
C ALA A 7 3.70 9.40 17.91
N ALA A 8 4.81 8.70 17.66
CA ALA A 8 4.80 7.34 17.16
C ALA A 8 4.16 6.33 18.13
N LEU A 9 4.41 6.48 19.44
CA LEU A 9 3.73 5.69 20.47
C LEU A 9 2.23 5.96 20.53
N ALA A 10 1.83 7.24 20.46
CA ALA A 10 0.42 7.60 20.45
C ALA A 10 -0.30 7.00 19.23
N VAL A 11 0.33 7.06 18.05
CA VAL A 11 -0.20 6.44 16.83
C VAL A 11 -0.27 4.93 16.97
N LEU A 12 0.76 4.28 17.52
CA LEU A 12 0.75 2.83 17.74
C LEU A 12 -0.43 2.41 18.63
N ASN A 13 -0.61 3.07 19.78
CA ASN A 13 -1.71 2.78 20.69
C ASN A 13 -3.07 2.96 20.00
N LEU A 14 -3.25 4.07 19.28
CA LEU A 14 -4.47 4.32 18.52
C LEU A 14 -4.75 3.22 17.50
N LEU A 15 -3.72 2.78 16.76
CA LEU A 15 -3.88 1.73 15.76
C LEU A 15 -4.18 0.38 16.42
N THR A 16 -3.53 0.04 17.54
CA THR A 16 -3.82 -1.20 18.29
C THR A 16 -5.24 -1.21 18.83
N GLU A 17 -5.71 -0.12 19.45
CA GLU A 17 -7.10 0.03 19.91
C GLU A 17 -8.08 -0.09 18.73
N THR A 18 -7.76 0.52 17.59
CA THR A 18 -8.59 0.40 16.38
C THR A 18 -8.61 -1.04 15.87
N ALA A 19 -7.50 -1.76 15.98
CA ALA A 19 -7.35 -3.12 15.51
C ALA A 19 -8.13 -4.15 16.36
N GLU A 20 -8.58 -3.77 17.56
CA GLU A 20 -9.51 -4.58 18.37
C GLU A 20 -10.86 -4.79 17.66
N ALA A 21 -11.31 -3.81 16.87
CA ALA A 21 -12.55 -3.92 16.09
C ALA A 21 -12.39 -4.79 14.83
N GLY A 22 -11.15 -5.00 14.38
CA GLY A 22 -10.80 -5.82 13.22
C GLY A 22 -9.49 -5.37 12.56
N PRO A 23 -8.98 -6.15 11.58
CA PRO A 23 -7.69 -5.84 10.95
C PRO A 23 -7.65 -4.45 10.29
N VAL A 24 -6.53 -3.74 10.49
CA VAL A 24 -6.32 -2.39 9.96
C VAL A 24 -5.32 -2.43 8.81
N VAL A 25 -5.59 -1.69 7.73
CA VAL A 25 -4.63 -1.45 6.65
C VAL A 25 -4.34 0.03 6.58
N MET A 26 -3.07 0.39 6.69
CA MET A 26 -2.56 1.75 6.56
C MET A 26 -1.72 1.87 5.30
N THR A 27 -1.97 2.92 4.51
CA THR A 27 -1.25 3.19 3.27
C THR A 27 -0.51 4.52 3.37
N ALA A 28 0.78 4.52 3.05
CA ALA A 28 1.61 5.71 2.93
C ALA A 28 2.13 5.82 1.50
N GLU A 29 1.51 6.69 0.71
CA GLU A 29 1.90 6.90 -0.69
C GLU A 29 3.06 7.89 -0.82
N ASP A 30 3.91 7.68 -1.82
CA ASP A 30 5.04 8.55 -2.14
C ASP A 30 5.92 8.89 -0.94
N ALA A 31 6.24 7.87 -0.13
CA ALA A 31 6.91 8.02 1.15
C ALA A 31 8.29 8.71 1.09
N HIS A 32 8.90 8.74 -0.09
CA HIS A 32 10.11 9.51 -0.42
C HIS A 32 9.92 11.03 -0.34
N TRP A 33 8.69 11.53 -0.24
CA TRP A 33 8.33 12.94 -0.06
C TRP A 33 7.89 13.27 1.36
N LEU A 34 7.82 12.29 2.26
CA LEU A 34 7.46 12.54 3.65
C LEU A 34 8.50 13.43 4.32
N ASP A 35 8.02 14.31 5.17
CA ASP A 35 8.91 15.03 6.06
C ASP A 35 9.63 14.04 7.00
N PRO A 36 10.83 14.41 7.50
CA PRO A 36 11.61 13.56 8.38
C PRO A 36 10.85 12.99 9.58
N SER A 37 9.96 13.78 10.19
CA SER A 37 9.28 13.38 11.43
C SER A 37 8.20 12.33 11.17
N THR A 38 7.44 12.48 10.07
CA THR A 38 6.47 11.47 9.63
C THR A 38 7.16 10.17 9.22
N ALA A 39 8.28 10.27 8.51
CA ALA A 39 9.08 9.09 8.14
C ALA A 39 9.64 8.36 9.38
N ASP A 40 10.09 9.08 10.41
CA ASP A 40 10.53 8.48 11.68
C ASP A 40 9.39 7.73 12.38
N VAL A 41 8.17 8.28 12.37
CA VAL A 41 6.98 7.64 12.94
C VAL A 41 6.64 6.35 12.20
N LEU A 42 6.57 6.38 10.86
CA LEU A 42 6.25 5.17 10.08
C LEU A 42 7.33 4.09 10.22
N ALA A 43 8.61 4.48 10.27
CA ALA A 43 9.72 3.56 10.50
C ALA A 43 9.67 2.93 11.91
N PHE A 44 9.23 3.69 12.92
CA PHE A 44 8.98 3.15 14.26
C PHE A 44 7.84 2.13 14.26
N LEU A 45 6.73 2.44 13.59
CA LEU A 45 5.58 1.54 13.47
C LEU A 45 5.99 0.25 12.76
N GLY A 46 6.67 0.34 11.62
CA GLY A 46 7.12 -0.84 10.85
C GLY A 46 7.84 -1.91 11.68
N ARG A 47 8.66 -1.50 12.65
CA ARG A 47 9.40 -2.39 13.56
C ARG A 47 8.56 -3.04 14.66
N ARG A 48 7.33 -2.58 14.90
CA ARG A 48 6.51 -2.96 16.06
C ARG A 48 5.16 -3.55 15.70
N LEU A 49 4.74 -3.46 14.43
CA LEU A 49 3.46 -3.99 13.99
C LEU A 49 3.47 -5.52 13.78
N GLU A 50 4.61 -6.20 13.92
CA GLU A 50 4.72 -7.66 13.68
C GLU A 50 3.77 -8.51 14.55
N SER A 51 3.39 -8.02 15.73
CA SER A 51 2.46 -8.71 16.64
C SER A 51 1.01 -8.23 16.55
N GLU A 52 0.72 -7.23 15.72
CA GLU A 52 -0.57 -6.56 15.67
C GLU A 52 -1.31 -6.92 14.37
N PRO A 53 -2.66 -6.95 14.34
CA PRO A 53 -3.42 -7.18 13.11
C PRO A 53 -3.48 -5.91 12.24
N ILE A 54 -2.32 -5.34 11.95
CA ILE A 54 -2.14 -4.06 11.26
C ILE A 54 -1.14 -4.26 10.11
N LEU A 55 -1.56 -3.92 8.90
CA LEU A 55 -0.70 -3.91 7.71
C LEU A 55 -0.34 -2.46 7.34
N LEU A 56 0.95 -2.15 7.34
CA LEU A 56 1.48 -0.91 6.76
C LEU A 56 1.99 -1.18 5.34
N LEU A 57 1.35 -0.58 4.35
CA LEU A 57 1.82 -0.49 2.97
C LEU A 57 2.41 0.90 2.76
N ALA A 58 3.68 0.99 2.42
CA ALA A 58 4.32 2.25 2.04
C ALA A 58 4.84 2.13 0.61
N SER A 59 4.56 3.12 -0.25
CA SER A 59 5.12 3.21 -1.60
C SER A 59 6.26 4.22 -1.60
N ALA A 60 7.45 3.83 -2.06
CA ALA A 60 8.59 4.74 -2.16
C ALA A 60 9.39 4.46 -3.41
N ARG A 61 10.02 5.49 -3.99
CA ARG A 61 11.09 5.28 -4.98
C ARG A 61 12.29 4.65 -4.26
N THR A 62 12.91 3.61 -4.81
CA THR A 62 14.00 2.93 -4.09
C THR A 62 15.25 3.80 -3.97
N GLY A 63 15.90 3.67 -2.81
CA GLY A 63 17.08 4.43 -2.46
C GLY A 63 16.82 5.90 -2.12
N VAL A 64 15.56 6.33 -2.00
CA VAL A 64 15.22 7.71 -1.61
C VAL A 64 14.26 7.79 -0.41
N ALA A 65 14.13 6.71 0.36
CA ALA A 65 13.38 6.67 1.60
C ALA A 65 14.17 5.96 2.73
N PRO A 66 15.39 6.43 3.07
CA PRO A 66 16.33 5.68 3.91
C PRO A 66 15.79 5.27 5.29
N ARG A 67 14.92 6.10 5.88
CA ARG A 67 14.29 5.79 7.19
C ARG A 67 13.38 4.57 7.14
N LEU A 68 12.66 4.40 6.03
CA LEU A 68 11.80 3.24 5.82
C LEU A 68 12.62 2.03 5.37
N ASP A 69 13.66 2.24 4.56
CA ASP A 69 14.62 1.20 4.18
C ASP A 69 15.29 0.59 5.43
N GLU A 70 15.63 1.42 6.43
CA GLU A 70 16.19 1.02 7.72
C GLU A 70 15.15 0.46 8.72
N ALA A 71 13.86 0.49 8.38
CA ALA A 71 12.80 0.02 9.27
C ALA A 71 12.63 -1.51 9.26
N GLY A 72 13.35 -2.24 8.40
CA GLY A 72 13.23 -3.69 8.30
C GLY A 72 11.91 -4.17 7.70
N LEU A 73 11.21 -3.26 6.99
CA LEU A 73 10.02 -3.59 6.22
C LEU A 73 10.40 -4.49 5.04
N ALA A 74 9.55 -5.44 4.68
CA ALA A 74 9.84 -6.29 3.52
C ALA A 74 9.59 -5.53 2.22
N ASP A 75 10.56 -5.54 1.31
CA ASP A 75 10.46 -4.86 0.02
C ASP A 75 9.75 -5.70 -1.03
N LEU A 76 8.71 -5.14 -1.64
CA LEU A 76 8.19 -5.60 -2.92
C LEU A 76 8.63 -4.64 -4.02
N VAL A 77 9.63 -5.01 -4.82
CA VAL A 77 10.11 -4.20 -5.94
C VAL A 77 9.23 -4.40 -7.17
N LEU A 78 8.52 -3.35 -7.57
CA LEU A 78 7.70 -3.39 -8.78
C LEU A 78 8.57 -3.20 -10.05
N SER A 79 8.52 -4.20 -10.93
CA SER A 79 9.12 -4.10 -12.26
C SER A 79 8.19 -3.33 -13.21
N PRO A 80 8.74 -2.65 -14.22
CA PRO A 80 7.91 -2.03 -15.25
C PRO A 80 7.03 -3.07 -15.96
N LEU A 81 5.84 -2.63 -16.39
CA LEU A 81 4.94 -3.48 -17.17
C LEU A 81 5.60 -3.92 -18.47
N SER A 82 5.38 -5.18 -18.85
CA SER A 82 5.77 -5.66 -20.17
C SER A 82 5.04 -4.88 -21.27
N GLU A 83 5.60 -4.85 -22.48
CA GLU A 83 4.95 -4.21 -23.62
C GLU A 83 3.54 -4.76 -23.87
N GLN A 84 3.38 -6.08 -23.68
CA GLN A 84 2.11 -6.77 -23.84
C GLN A 84 1.09 -6.37 -22.76
N ASP A 85 1.49 -6.33 -21.49
CA ASP A 85 0.60 -5.93 -20.38
C ASP A 85 0.23 -4.45 -20.46
N ALA A 86 1.19 -3.60 -20.86
CA ALA A 86 0.93 -2.18 -21.10
C ALA A 86 -0.07 -1.97 -22.26
N ALA A 87 0.03 -2.76 -23.33
CA ALA A 87 -0.94 -2.72 -24.42
C ALA A 87 -2.34 -3.16 -23.97
N ALA A 88 -2.43 -4.28 -23.24
CA ALA A 88 -3.69 -4.77 -22.69
C ALA A 88 -4.35 -3.76 -21.73
N LEU A 89 -3.55 -3.08 -20.90
CA LEU A 89 -4.03 -2.03 -20.00
C LEU A 89 -4.60 -0.84 -20.77
N LEU A 90 -3.92 -0.40 -21.83
CA LEU A 90 -4.38 0.68 -22.71
C LEU A 90 -5.68 0.31 -23.43
N ASP A 91 -5.77 -0.89 -23.97
CA ASP A 91 -6.98 -1.36 -24.66
C ASP A 91 -8.18 -1.48 -23.70
N ALA A 92 -7.93 -1.82 -22.43
CA ALA A 92 -8.97 -1.94 -21.41
C ALA A 92 -9.49 -0.58 -20.91
N HIS A 93 -8.60 0.39 -20.68
CA HIS A 93 -8.92 1.63 -19.94
C HIS A 93 -8.80 2.92 -20.74
N ALA A 94 -8.21 2.90 -21.94
CA ALA A 94 -7.89 4.09 -22.71
C ALA A 94 -8.39 3.96 -24.18
N LYS A 95 -9.60 3.42 -24.37
CA LYS A 95 -10.21 3.18 -25.69
C LYS A 95 -10.40 4.46 -26.52
N ASP A 96 -10.59 5.59 -25.85
CA ASP A 96 -10.78 6.90 -26.47
C ASP A 96 -9.46 7.65 -26.66
N LEU A 97 -8.33 7.07 -26.25
CA LEU A 97 -7.03 7.70 -26.38
C LEU A 97 -6.57 7.65 -27.84
N PRO A 98 -6.23 8.79 -28.45
CA PRO A 98 -5.74 8.80 -29.82
C PRO A 98 -4.49 7.91 -29.97
N ALA A 99 -4.47 7.06 -31.00
CA ALA A 99 -3.39 6.11 -31.27
C ALA A 99 -1.98 6.72 -31.28
N VAL A 100 -1.86 8.03 -31.55
CA VAL A 100 -0.61 8.79 -31.53
C VAL A 100 0.08 8.82 -30.14
N HIS A 101 -0.66 8.62 -29.05
CA HIS A 101 -0.11 8.63 -27.69
C HIS A 101 0.30 7.24 -27.18
N HIS A 102 -0.16 6.16 -27.82
CA HIS A 102 0.18 4.78 -27.41
C HIS A 102 1.68 4.50 -27.43
N PRO A 103 2.46 4.92 -28.44
CA PRO A 103 3.91 4.71 -28.45
C PRO A 103 4.62 5.42 -27.30
N LEU A 104 4.19 6.64 -26.95
CA LEU A 104 4.77 7.41 -25.86
C LEU A 104 4.49 6.77 -24.49
N ILE A 105 3.25 6.34 -24.25
CA ILE A 105 2.87 5.70 -22.98
C ILE A 105 3.54 4.33 -22.82
N ARG A 106 3.62 3.54 -23.90
CA ARG A 106 4.36 2.27 -23.93
C ARG A 106 5.86 2.47 -23.75
N SER A 107 6.42 3.57 -24.27
CA SER A 107 7.83 3.92 -24.03
C SER A 107 8.09 4.42 -22.60
N ALA A 108 7.06 4.96 -21.93
CA ALA A 108 7.15 5.39 -20.54
C ALA A 108 7.18 4.19 -19.58
N SER A 109 6.49 3.09 -19.91
CA SER A 109 6.57 1.83 -19.14
C SER A 109 7.89 1.07 -19.37
N THR A 110 8.65 1.36 -20.42
CA THR A 110 9.97 0.75 -20.69
C THR A 110 11.14 1.61 -20.22
N ARG A 111 10.89 2.86 -19.80
CA ARG A 111 11.92 3.65 -19.10
C ARG A 111 12.05 3.15 -17.67
N ARG A 112 13.30 3.11 -17.20
CA ARG A 112 13.82 2.61 -15.91
C ARG A 112 12.72 2.33 -14.88
N PRO A 113 12.73 1.14 -14.22
CA PRO A 113 11.81 0.85 -13.12
C PRO A 113 11.65 2.08 -12.24
N VAL A 114 10.41 2.55 -12.05
CA VAL A 114 10.10 3.31 -10.84
C VAL A 114 10.10 2.24 -9.77
N PRO A 115 11.19 2.12 -8.99
CA PRO A 115 11.31 1.00 -8.12
C PRO A 115 10.46 1.40 -6.92
N SER A 116 9.20 0.97 -6.95
CA SER A 116 8.27 1.09 -5.84
C SER A 116 8.63 -0.05 -4.91
N ALA A 117 9.13 0.26 -3.72
CA ALA A 117 9.04 -0.68 -2.61
C ALA A 117 7.60 -0.59 -2.10
N ALA A 118 6.85 -1.70 -2.11
CA ALA A 118 5.69 -1.84 -1.24
C ALA A 118 6.13 -2.63 -0.01
N ALA A 119 6.09 -2.00 1.15
CA ALA A 119 6.38 -2.64 2.42
C ALA A 119 5.29 -3.69 2.73
N MET A 120 5.65 -4.97 2.91
CA MET A 120 4.73 -6.00 3.39
C MET A 120 5.34 -6.76 4.58
N CYS A 121 4.91 -6.48 5.81
CA CYS A 121 5.31 -7.30 6.95
C CYS A 121 4.65 -8.68 6.87
N SER A 122 5.44 -9.69 6.47
CA SER A 122 5.01 -11.09 6.33
C SER A 122 5.22 -11.84 7.63
N GLY A 123 4.28 -11.69 8.57
CA GLY A 123 4.17 -12.49 9.78
C GLY A 123 2.78 -13.12 9.89
N LEU A 124 2.49 -14.14 9.08
CA LEU A 124 1.33 -15.04 9.20
C LEU A 124 -0.06 -14.38 9.09
N TRP A 125 -0.64 -14.36 7.90
CA TRP A 125 -2.10 -14.29 7.82
C TRP A 125 -2.71 -14.98 6.59
N PRO A 126 -3.70 -15.90 6.79
CA PRO A 126 -4.68 -16.22 5.78
C PRO A 126 -5.87 -15.25 5.93
N VAL A 127 -5.93 -14.14 5.17
CA VAL A 127 -7.15 -13.29 5.15
C VAL A 127 -8.13 -14.05 4.30
N ARG A 128 -8.96 -14.85 4.94
CA ARG A 128 -10.27 -15.13 4.36
C ARG A 128 -11.06 -13.83 4.43
N LEU A 129 -10.96 -13.06 3.34
CA LEU A 129 -11.82 -11.90 3.11
C LEU A 129 -13.26 -12.38 3.33
N PRO A 130 -14.06 -11.73 4.20
CA PRO A 130 -15.43 -12.13 4.42
C PRO A 130 -16.13 -12.08 3.06
N ARG A 131 -16.57 -13.25 2.58
CA ARG A 131 -17.46 -13.33 1.42
C ARG A 131 -18.66 -12.48 1.76
N HIS A 132 -18.79 -11.38 1.03
CA HIS A 132 -19.95 -10.50 1.05
C HIS A 132 -21.20 -11.37 1.14
N ARG A 133 -21.87 -11.41 2.31
CA ARG A 133 -23.21 -11.99 2.36
C ARG A 133 -24.05 -11.11 1.46
N ALA A 134 -24.42 -11.63 0.30
CA ALA A 134 -25.54 -11.09 -0.43
C ALA A 134 -26.71 -11.07 0.57
N HIS A 135 -27.12 -9.86 0.97
CA HIS A 135 -28.36 -9.66 1.68
C HIS A 135 -29.47 -10.19 0.77
N SER A 136 -29.90 -11.42 1.01
CA SER A 136 -31.18 -11.91 0.50
C SER A 136 -32.24 -11.16 1.27
N THR A 137 -32.82 -10.15 0.63
CA THR A 137 -34.06 -9.53 1.06
C THR A 137 -35.17 -10.57 0.91
N SER A 138 -35.39 -11.35 1.97
CA SER A 138 -36.63 -12.09 2.16
C SER A 138 -37.76 -11.08 2.35
N SER A 139 -38.41 -10.70 1.25
CA SER A 139 -39.73 -10.06 1.29
C SER A 139 -40.79 -11.14 1.31
N ALA A 140 -41.31 -11.43 2.51
CA ALA A 140 -42.68 -11.85 2.71
C ALA A 140 -43.19 -11.00 3.88
N PRO A 141 -44.34 -10.31 3.72
CA PRO A 141 -45.57 -10.95 4.19
C PRO A 141 -46.83 -10.55 3.38
N GLY A 142 -47.86 -11.40 3.41
CA GLY A 142 -49.22 -10.96 3.04
C GLY A 142 -50.21 -12.07 2.72
N ALA A 143 -50.98 -12.46 3.75
CA ALA A 143 -52.32 -13.09 3.75
C ALA A 143 -52.48 -14.51 3.20
#